data_AF-A0A352DMB9-F1
#
_entry.id   AF-A0A352DMB9-F1
#
_cell.length_a   1.000
_cell.length_b   1.000
_cell.length_c   1.000
_cell.angle_alpha   90.00
_cell.angle_beta   90.00
_cell.angle_gamma   90.00
#
_symmetry.space_group_name_H-M   'P 1'
#
loop_
_entity.id
_entity.type
_entity.pdbx_description
1 polymer ?
#
loop_
_entity_poly.entity_id
_entity_poly.type
_entity_poly.pdbx_seq_one_letter_code
_entity_poly.pdbx_strand_id
1 'polypeptide(L)'
;VPTTAKAVPTTAQAVPTTAKAVPTTTKAVPTAAAPTTVPTTAVTVKLRGDANLDSRVNVADAVAVLQFVSAKTKYPLDEQGIVNADIDGEKGLTGTDAVMIQKIDAGIE
;
A
#
# COMPACT_ATOMS: atom_id res chain seq x y z
N VAL A 1 37.51 34.42 -42.10
CA VAL A 1 37.28 32.96 -42.04
C VAL A 1 36.43 32.68 -40.80
N PRO A 2 35.14 32.34 -40.91
CA PRO A 2 34.35 31.87 -39.78
C PRO A 2 34.05 30.37 -39.95
N THR A 3 34.40 29.54 -38.96
CA THR A 3 33.98 28.13 -38.90
C THR A 3 33.23 27.87 -37.60
N THR A 4 31.93 28.07 -37.74
CA THR A 4 30.79 27.35 -37.16
C THR A 4 31.08 26.21 -36.17
N ALA A 5 30.56 26.35 -34.95
CA ALA A 5 30.34 25.26 -34.02
C ALA A 5 29.21 24.34 -34.53
N LYS A 6 29.49 23.04 -34.64
CA LYS A 6 28.49 22.01 -34.94
C LYS A 6 27.64 21.75 -33.69
N ALA A 7 26.35 22.06 -33.76
CA ALA A 7 25.35 21.52 -32.84
C ALA A 7 24.97 20.10 -33.25
N VAL A 8 24.91 19.18 -32.28
CA VAL A 8 24.43 17.81 -32.45
C VAL A 8 22.90 17.81 -32.27
N PRO A 9 22.10 17.29 -33.21
CA PRO A 9 20.67 17.16 -33.00
C PRO A 9 20.39 15.91 -32.14
N THR A 10 19.98 16.11 -30.89
CA THR A 10 19.44 15.03 -30.06
C THR A 10 17.97 14.82 -30.43
N THR A 11 17.68 13.75 -31.15
CA THR A 11 16.31 13.34 -31.46
C THR A 11 15.68 12.66 -30.25
N ALA A 12 14.80 13.35 -29.53
CA ALA A 12 13.96 12.74 -28.50
C ALA A 12 12.81 11.96 -29.19
N GLN A 13 12.90 10.63 -29.17
CA GLN A 13 11.76 9.77 -29.52
C GLN A 13 10.70 9.88 -28.41
N ALA A 14 9.53 10.42 -28.76
CA ALA A 14 8.36 10.37 -27.90
C ALA A 14 7.79 8.95 -27.90
N VAL A 15 7.74 8.34 -26.72
CA VAL A 15 7.07 7.04 -26.49
C VAL A 15 5.56 7.29 -26.48
N PRO A 16 4.74 6.61 -27.29
CA PRO A 16 3.29 6.78 -27.25
C PRO A 16 2.74 5.95 -26.08
N THR A 17 2.48 6.59 -24.96
CA THR A 17 1.77 5.96 -23.83
C THR A 17 0.27 6.03 -24.10
N THR A 18 -0.29 4.96 -24.69
CA THR A 18 -1.74 4.81 -24.85
C THR A 18 -2.36 4.50 -23.49
N ALA A 19 -2.67 5.54 -22.71
CA ALA A 19 -3.40 5.42 -21.46
C ALA A 19 -4.85 5.01 -21.74
N LYS A 20 -5.15 3.72 -21.60
CA LYS A 20 -6.53 3.21 -21.57
C LYS A 20 -7.17 3.75 -20.29
N ALA A 21 -8.09 4.71 -20.44
CA ALA A 21 -8.83 5.29 -19.33
C ALA A 21 -9.58 4.20 -18.56
N VAL A 22 -9.17 3.95 -17.31
CA VAL A 22 -9.95 3.18 -16.35
C VAL A 22 -11.09 4.08 -15.89
N PRO A 23 -12.37 3.65 -15.98
CA PRO A 23 -13.46 4.43 -15.42
C PRO A 23 -13.36 4.38 -13.90
N THR A 24 -12.76 5.39 -13.29
CA THR A 24 -12.86 5.65 -11.85
C THR A 24 -14.28 6.14 -11.56
N THR A 25 -15.16 5.23 -11.17
CA THR A 25 -16.42 5.58 -10.51
C THR A 25 -16.10 6.06 -9.10
N THR A 26 -15.92 7.38 -8.94
CA THR A 26 -15.78 8.05 -7.65
C THR A 26 -17.11 8.00 -6.90
N LYS A 27 -17.31 6.93 -6.13
CA LYS A 27 -18.34 6.91 -5.08
C LYS A 27 -17.82 7.78 -3.93
N ALA A 28 -18.38 8.97 -3.76
CA ALA A 28 -18.12 9.81 -2.60
C ALA A 28 -18.53 9.04 -1.33
N VAL A 29 -17.54 8.70 -0.50
CA VAL A 29 -17.78 8.21 0.87
C VAL A 29 -17.80 9.44 1.77
N PRO A 30 -18.85 9.64 2.60
CA PRO A 30 -18.92 10.80 3.47
C PRO A 30 -17.89 10.66 4.59
N THR A 31 -16.98 11.64 4.68
CA THR A 31 -16.10 11.85 5.84
C THR A 31 -16.93 12.36 7.00
N ALA A 32 -17.38 11.44 7.86
CA ALA A 32 -17.86 11.76 9.20
C ALA A 32 -16.79 11.31 10.20
N ALA A 33 -15.88 12.23 10.55
CA ALA A 33 -14.98 12.04 11.67
C ALA A 33 -15.78 12.25 12.97
N ALA A 34 -16.19 11.17 13.61
CA ALA A 34 -16.57 11.17 15.01
C ALA A 34 -15.36 10.67 15.83
N PRO A 35 -14.95 11.35 16.92
CA PRO A 35 -14.00 10.78 17.86
C PRO A 35 -14.76 9.72 18.69
N THR A 36 -14.78 8.49 18.20
CA THR A 36 -15.31 7.37 18.96
C THR A 36 -14.25 6.94 19.97
N THR A 37 -14.52 7.19 21.24
CA THR A 37 -13.80 6.59 22.37
C THR A 37 -13.89 5.06 22.24
N VAL A 38 -12.81 4.43 21.77
CA VAL A 38 -12.76 2.97 21.60
C VAL A 38 -12.69 2.32 22.99
N PRO A 39 -13.64 1.45 23.37
CA PRO A 39 -13.42 0.57 24.50
C PRO A 39 -12.30 -0.40 24.13
N THR A 40 -11.28 -0.51 25.00
CA THR A 40 -10.20 -1.48 24.91
C THR A 40 -10.74 -2.91 24.97
N THR A 41 -11.32 -3.38 23.87
CA THR A 41 -11.57 -4.80 23.64
C THR A 41 -10.32 -5.26 22.92
N ALA A 42 -9.55 -6.15 23.54
CA ALA A 42 -8.37 -6.74 22.91
C ALA A 42 -8.84 -7.42 21.62
N VAL A 43 -8.67 -6.74 20.49
CA VAL A 43 -8.91 -7.32 19.18
C VAL A 43 -7.84 -8.39 19.02
N THR A 44 -8.23 -9.65 19.07
CA THR A 44 -7.30 -10.77 18.97
C THR A 44 -6.96 -11.00 17.50
N VAL A 45 -5.71 -11.34 17.20
CA VAL A 45 -5.27 -11.69 15.85
C VAL A 45 -6.10 -12.88 15.34
N LYS A 46 -6.86 -12.68 14.27
CA LYS A 46 -7.70 -13.72 13.67
C LYS A 46 -6.89 -14.61 12.73
N LEU A 47 -6.02 -13.99 11.94
CA LEU A 47 -5.07 -14.65 11.06
C LEU A 47 -3.83 -13.75 10.94
N ARG A 48 -2.66 -14.24 11.39
CA ARG A 48 -1.41 -13.47 11.33
C ARG A 48 -1.03 -13.22 9.89
N GLY A 49 -0.81 -11.96 9.53
CA GLY A 49 -0.44 -11.51 8.19
C GLY A 49 -1.60 -11.27 7.22
N ASP A 50 -2.86 -11.47 7.64
CA ASP A 50 -4.06 -11.16 6.84
C ASP A 50 -4.47 -9.71 7.05
N ALA A 51 -3.81 -8.83 6.29
CA ALA A 51 -3.98 -7.38 6.37
C ALA A 51 -5.28 -6.92 5.69
N ASN A 52 -5.72 -7.63 4.65
CA ASN A 52 -6.88 -7.26 3.83
C ASN A 52 -8.19 -7.98 4.23
N LEU A 53 -8.14 -8.87 5.22
CA LEU A 53 -9.25 -9.68 5.75
C LEU A 53 -9.86 -10.66 4.75
N ASP A 54 -9.08 -11.13 3.77
CA ASP A 54 -9.52 -12.10 2.75
C ASP A 54 -9.34 -13.57 3.19
N SER A 55 -8.90 -13.80 4.43
CA SER A 55 -8.60 -15.12 5.01
C SER A 55 -7.48 -15.88 4.30
N ARG A 56 -6.63 -15.18 3.56
CA ARG A 56 -5.39 -15.68 2.97
C ARG A 56 -4.26 -14.76 3.43
N VAL A 57 -3.05 -15.30 3.40
CA VAL A 57 -1.84 -14.53 3.68
C VAL A 57 -0.99 -14.63 2.44
N ASN A 58 -0.89 -13.53 1.70
CA ASN A 58 -0.14 -13.48 0.45
C ASN A 58 0.44 -12.08 0.18
N VAL A 59 1.09 -11.90 -0.97
CA VAL A 59 1.71 -10.61 -1.31
C VAL A 59 0.72 -9.44 -1.30
N ALA A 60 -0.57 -9.66 -1.53
CA ALA A 60 -1.61 -8.61 -1.51
C ALA A 60 -1.72 -7.96 -0.11
N ASP A 61 -1.54 -8.74 0.95
CA ASP A 61 -1.52 -8.24 2.33
C ASP A 61 -0.32 -7.32 2.56
N ALA A 62 0.86 -7.74 2.12
CA ALA A 62 2.07 -6.93 2.19
C ALA A 62 1.92 -5.61 1.40
N VAL A 63 1.27 -5.64 0.22
CA VAL A 63 0.99 -4.41 -0.54
C VAL A 63 -0.04 -3.53 0.18
N ALA A 64 -1.04 -4.11 0.84
CA ALA A 64 -2.04 -3.36 1.63
C ALA A 64 -1.37 -2.63 2.80
N VAL A 65 -0.47 -3.30 3.52
CA VAL A 65 0.36 -2.70 4.59
C VAL A 65 1.18 -1.54 4.04
N LEU A 66 1.92 -1.74 2.96
CA LEU A 66 2.77 -0.68 2.38
C LEU A 66 1.96 0.52 1.88
N GLN A 67 0.78 0.28 1.31
CA GLN A 67 -0.14 1.34 0.88
C GLN A 67 -0.68 2.14 2.07
N PHE A 68 -1.03 1.47 3.17
CA PHE A 68 -1.44 2.13 4.40
C PHE A 68 -0.30 2.92 5.00
N VAL A 69 0.91 2.35 5.13
CA VAL A 69 2.10 3.05 5.65
C VAL A 69 2.43 4.28 4.80
N SER A 70 2.34 4.19 3.48
CA SER A 70 2.65 5.29 2.56
C SER A 70 1.55 6.36 2.50
N ALA A 71 0.28 5.96 2.59
CA ALA A 71 -0.86 6.85 2.41
C ALA A 71 -2.11 6.38 3.18
N LYS A 72 -2.05 6.41 4.52
CA LYS A 72 -3.15 6.03 5.43
C LYS A 72 -4.50 6.65 5.07
N THR A 73 -4.49 7.89 4.57
CA THR A 73 -5.69 8.63 4.19
C THR A 73 -6.31 8.15 2.88
N LYS A 74 -5.51 7.56 1.98
CA LYS A 74 -5.97 7.05 0.67
C LYS A 74 -6.34 5.57 0.74
N TYR A 75 -5.65 4.82 1.60
CA TYR A 75 -5.85 3.38 1.78
C TYR A 75 -6.01 3.09 3.27
N PRO A 76 -7.17 3.38 3.87
CA PRO A 76 -7.44 3.01 5.25
C PRO A 76 -7.50 1.48 5.36
N LEU A 77 -6.83 0.93 6.37
CA LEU A 77 -7.01 -0.46 6.77
C LEU A 77 -8.06 -0.56 7.88
N ASP A 78 -8.74 -1.70 7.93
CA ASP A 78 -9.65 -2.04 9.01
C ASP A 78 -8.88 -2.27 10.33
N GLU A 79 -9.51 -2.02 11.48
CA GLU A 79 -8.89 -2.23 12.79
C GLU A 79 -8.43 -3.69 12.97
N GLN A 80 -9.19 -4.66 12.46
CA GLN A 80 -8.79 -6.07 12.48
C GLN A 80 -7.59 -6.33 11.55
N GLY A 81 -7.56 -5.69 10.38
CA GLY A 81 -6.45 -5.81 9.43
C GLY A 81 -5.15 -5.23 10.00
N ILE A 82 -5.25 -4.12 10.74
CA ILE A 82 -4.13 -3.50 11.45
C ILE A 82 -3.55 -4.48 12.48
N VAL A 83 -4.40 -5.11 13.29
CA VAL A 83 -3.93 -6.07 14.31
C VAL A 83 -3.38 -7.36 13.69
N ASN A 84 -3.99 -7.83 12.60
CA ASN A 84 -3.51 -9.02 11.90
C ASN A 84 -2.17 -8.79 11.21
N ALA A 85 -1.96 -7.60 10.65
CA ALA A 85 -0.76 -7.25 9.90
C ALA A 85 0.41 -6.82 10.80
N ASP A 86 0.16 -6.34 12.02
CA ASP A 86 1.19 -6.10 13.03
C ASP A 86 1.73 -7.45 13.54
N ILE A 87 2.85 -7.87 12.93
CA ILE A 87 3.48 -9.16 13.20
C ILE A 87 4.94 -9.02 13.61
N ASP A 88 5.53 -7.84 13.41
CA ASP A 88 6.88 -7.51 13.85
C ASP A 88 6.98 -7.30 15.37
N GLY A 89 5.84 -7.10 16.04
CA GLY A 89 5.75 -6.92 17.50
C GLY A 89 6.16 -5.52 17.95
N GLU A 90 6.43 -4.62 17.01
CA GLU A 90 6.54 -3.19 17.28
C GLU A 90 5.16 -2.54 17.27
N LYS A 91 5.04 -1.36 17.85
CA LYS A 91 3.73 -0.71 17.96
C LYS A 91 3.30 -0.12 16.62
N GLY A 92 2.44 -0.85 15.90
CA GLY A 92 1.69 -0.40 14.74
C GLY A 92 2.39 -0.64 13.40
N LEU A 93 1.61 -0.58 12.32
CA LEU A 93 2.04 -1.01 10.99
C LEU A 93 3.24 -0.25 10.43
N THR A 94 4.27 -1.02 10.05
CA THR A 94 5.47 -0.56 9.36
C THR A 94 5.70 -1.32 8.05
N GLY A 95 6.72 -0.92 7.29
CA GLY A 95 7.18 -1.69 6.13
C GLY A 95 7.81 -3.03 6.52
N THR A 96 8.25 -3.20 7.77
CA THR A 96 8.85 -4.43 8.29
C THR A 96 7.82 -5.54 8.39
N ASP A 97 6.60 -5.20 8.84
CA ASP A 97 5.44 -6.12 8.82
C ASP A 97 5.18 -6.68 7.42
N ALA A 98 5.19 -5.81 6.40
CA ALA A 98 5.00 -6.23 5.01
C ALA A 98 6.08 -7.22 4.56
N VAL A 99 7.32 -7.05 5.01
CA VAL A 99 8.42 -7.97 4.72
C VAL A 99 8.23 -9.30 5.45
N MET A 100 7.77 -9.30 6.71
CA MET A 100 7.46 -10.54 7.42
C MET A 100 6.31 -11.30 6.74
N ILE A 101 5.25 -10.63 6.31
CA ILE A 101 4.13 -11.26 5.58
C ILE A 101 4.64 -11.97 4.31
N GLN A 102 5.56 -11.34 3.57
CA GLN A 102 6.17 -11.97 2.38
C GLN A 102 6.98 -13.21 2.73
N LYS A 103 7.64 -13.24 3.89
CA LYS A 103 8.35 -14.42 4.35
C LYS A 103 7.38 -15.54 4.78
N ILE A 104 6.25 -15.20 5.40
CA ILE A 104 5.18 -16.15 5.75
C ILE A 104 4.63 -16.80 4.48
N ASP A 105 4.27 -15.99 3.48
CA ASP A 105 3.77 -16.45 2.18
C ASP A 105 4.80 -17.33 1.46
N ALA A 106 6.09 -16.96 1.53
CA ALA A 106 7.19 -17.74 0.96
C ALA A 106 7.56 -19.00 1.77
N GLY A 107 6.99 -19.20 2.96
CA GLY A 107 7.25 -20.36 3.82
C GLY A 107 8.67 -20.39 4.41
N ILE A 108 9.28 -19.21 4.62
CA ILE A 108 10.66 -19.05 5.12
C ILE A 108 10.75 -18.38 6.49
N GLU A 109 9.63 -18.27 7.22
CA GLU A 109 9.58 -17.85 8.63
C GLU A 109 9.63 -19.01 9.62
#